data_AF-A0AAV3FQV4-F1
#
_entry.id   AF-A0AAV3FQV4-F1
#
_cell.length_a   1.000
_cell.length_b   1.000
_cell.length_c   1.000
_cell.angle_alpha   90.00
_cell.angle_beta   90.00
_cell.angle_gamma   90.00
#
_symmetry.space_group_name_H-M   'P 1'
#
loop_
_entity.id
_entity.type
_entity.pdbx_description
1 polymer ?
#
loop_
_entity_poly.entity_id
_entity_poly.type
_entity_poly.pdbx_seq_one_letter_code
_entity_poly.pdbx_strand_id
1 'polypeptide(L)' 'MKFSYNKLWKLLIDKDWTKTKLRQEAGISSSTIAKLGKGENITTDILLKICITLDCKIEDIVEIIDNDD' A
#
# COMPACT_ATOMS: atom_id res chain seq x y z
N MET A 1 6.50 14.36 -9.38
CA MET A 1 6.88 13.10 -8.73
C MET A 1 6.11 12.93 -7.43
N LYS A 2 5.34 11.85 -7.31
CA LYS A 2 4.53 11.47 -6.15
C LYS A 2 4.65 9.96 -5.92
N PHE A 3 4.36 9.50 -4.71
CA PHE A 3 4.22 8.07 -4.46
C PHE A 3 2.90 7.56 -5.07
N SER A 4 2.99 6.43 -5.77
CA SER A 4 1.85 5.62 -6.19
C SER A 4 1.87 4.31 -5.41
N TYR A 5 0.69 3.90 -4.95
CA TYR A 5 0.44 2.61 -4.32
C TYR A 5 -0.42 1.71 -5.24
N ASN A 6 -0.45 1.98 -6.54
CA ASN A 6 -1.21 1.16 -7.49
C ASN A 6 -0.66 -0.26 -7.57
N LYS A 7 0.67 -0.44 -7.41
CA LYS A 7 1.27 -1.76 -7.29
C LYS A 7 0.72 -2.56 -6.10
N LEU A 8 0.56 -1.92 -4.93
CA LEU A 8 -0.10 -2.53 -3.77
C LEU A 8 -1.51 -3.01 -4.13
N TRP A 9 -2.30 -2.18 -4.83
CA TRP A 9 -3.66 -2.56 -5.21
C TRP A 9 -3.72 -3.72 -6.19
N LYS A 10 -2.80 -3.78 -7.15
CA LYS A 10 -2.65 -4.92 -8.06
C LYS A 10 -2.26 -6.18 -7.28
N LEU A 11 -1.29 -6.09 -6.38
CA LEU A 11 -0.86 -7.20 -5.53
C LEU A 11 -2.00 -7.74 -4.65
N LEU A 12 -2.86 -6.86 -4.13
CA LEU A 12 -4.05 -7.31 -3.39
C LEU A 12 -5.01 -8.10 -4.28
N ILE A 13 -5.23 -7.68 -5.52
CA ILE A 13 -6.08 -8.41 -6.48
C ILE A 13 -5.47 -9.78 -6.79
N ASP A 14 -4.16 -9.84 -7.05
CA ASP A 14 -3.46 -11.09 -7.35
C ASP A 14 -3.51 -12.09 -6.17
N LYS A 15 -3.61 -11.59 -4.93
CA LYS A 15 -3.76 -12.41 -3.71
C LYS A 15 -5.22 -12.67 -3.30
N ASP A 16 -6.21 -12.14 -4.03
CA ASP A 16 -7.64 -12.14 -3.64
C ASP A 16 -7.89 -11.49 -2.25
N TRP A 17 -7.29 -10.33 -2.02
CA TRP A 17 -7.42 -9.55 -0.79
C TRP A 17 -8.20 -8.26 -1.00
N THR A 18 -9.07 -7.95 -0.04
CA THR A 18 -9.72 -6.64 0.04
C THR A 18 -8.84 -5.65 0.82
N LYS A 19 -9.04 -4.34 0.60
CA LYS A 19 -8.42 -3.29 1.43
C LYS A 19 -8.79 -3.44 2.92
N THR A 20 -10.00 -3.92 3.21
CA THR A 20 -10.45 -4.22 4.59
C THR A 20 -9.66 -5.36 5.20
N LYS A 21 -9.41 -6.43 4.44
CA LYS A 21 -8.56 -7.55 4.88
C LYS A 21 -7.13 -7.08 5.14
N LEU A 22 -6.52 -6.34 4.20
CA LEU A 22 -5.20 -5.74 4.41
C LEU A 22 -5.17 -4.91 5.71
N ARG A 23 -6.18 -4.06 5.93
CA ARG A 23 -6.28 -3.24 7.14
C ARG A 23 -6.25 -4.07 8.42
N GLN A 24 -7.02 -5.16 8.45
CA GLN A 24 -7.14 -6.06 9.60
C GLN A 24 -5.85 -6.85 9.82
N GLU A 25 -5.33 -7.50 8.78
CA GLU A 25 -4.15 -8.36 8.85
C GLU A 25 -2.85 -7.58 9.11
N ALA A 26 -2.72 -6.37 8.54
CA ALA A 26 -1.55 -5.51 8.78
C ALA A 26 -1.66 -4.65 10.04
N GLY A 27 -2.80 -4.69 10.74
CA GLY A 27 -3.03 -3.89 11.94
C GLY A 27 -2.95 -2.38 11.71
N ILE A 28 -3.35 -1.90 10.53
CA ILE A 28 -3.29 -0.48 10.16
C ILE A 28 -4.65 0.21 10.30
N SER A 29 -4.65 1.53 10.45
CA SER A 29 -5.89 2.30 10.59
C SER A 29 -6.64 2.48 9.27
N SER A 30 -7.94 2.76 9.34
CA SER A 30 -8.71 3.16 8.16
C SER A 30 -8.19 4.47 7.54
N SER A 31 -7.66 5.38 8.37
CA SER A 31 -7.01 6.59 7.87
C SER A 31 -5.76 6.29 7.04
N THR A 32 -5.00 5.25 7.39
CA THR A 32 -3.85 4.79 6.61
C THR A 32 -4.28 4.28 5.24
N ILE A 33 -5.33 3.46 5.17
CA ILE A 33 -5.90 3.00 3.89
C ILE A 33 -6.36 4.18 3.02
N ALA A 34 -6.98 5.19 3.61
CA ALA A 34 -7.41 6.39 2.90
C ALA A 34 -6.22 7.17 2.32
N LYS A 35 -5.13 7.33 3.08
CA LYS A 35 -3.89 7.97 2.62
C LYS A 35 -3.21 7.20 1.50
N LEU A 36 -3.09 5.88 1.63
CA LEU A 36 -2.60 5.00 0.56
C LEU A 36 -3.44 5.17 -0.72
N GLY A 37 -4.77 5.29 -0.58
CA GLY A 37 -5.68 5.50 -1.72
C GLY A 37 -5.50 6.84 -2.43
N LYS A 38 -4.94 7.84 -1.75
CA LYS A 38 -4.68 9.19 -2.29
C LYS A 38 -3.24 9.41 -2.74
N GLY A 39 -2.36 8.41 -2.61
CA GLY A 39 -0.94 8.59 -2.87
C GLY A 39 -0.24 9.50 -1.86
N GLU A 40 -0.80 9.66 -0.65
CA GLU A 40 -0.18 10.48 0.39
C GLU A 40 1.05 9.79 1.02
N ASN A 41 1.89 10.58 1.69
CA ASN A 41 3.03 10.05 2.41
C ASN A 41 2.60 9.15 3.57
N ILE A 42 3.24 7.98 3.63
CA ILE A 42 3.08 6.97 4.67
C ILE A 42 4.42 6.79 5.37
N THR A 43 4.39 6.49 6.67
CA THR A 43 5.63 6.20 7.40
C THR A 43 6.22 4.87 6.95
N THR A 44 7.54 4.77 6.96
CA THR A 44 8.24 3.53 6.59
C THR A 44 7.87 2.34 7.47
N ASP A 45 7.53 2.55 8.75
CA ASP A 45 7.00 1.50 9.65
C ASP A 45 5.71 0.87 9.11
N ILE A 46 4.80 1.67 8.57
CA ILE A 46 3.56 1.15 7.98
C ILE A 46 3.85 0.39 6.69
N LEU A 47 4.75 0.89 5.84
CA LEU A 47 5.16 0.19 4.62
C LEU A 47 5.78 -1.17 4.97
N LEU A 48 6.64 -1.21 5.99
CA LEU A 48 7.24 -2.45 6.49
C LEU A 48 6.19 -3.45 6.99
N LYS A 49 5.19 -2.99 7.76
CA LYS A 49 4.07 -3.85 8.20
C LYS A 49 3.33 -4.46 7.02
N ILE A 50 3.02 -3.67 5.99
CA ILE A 50 2.36 -4.15 4.78
C ILE A 50 3.23 -5.19 4.06
N CYS A 51 4.53 -4.93 3.91
CA CYS A 51 5.47 -5.87 3.30
C CYS A 51 5.50 -7.21 4.04
N ILE A 52 5.58 -7.19 5.38
CA ILE A 52 5.58 -8.40 6.21
C ILE A 52 4.24 -9.14 6.08
N THR A 53 3.12 -8.43 6.16
CA THR A 53 1.78 -9.04 6.07
C THR A 53 1.52 -9.70 4.72
N LEU A 54 1.99 -9.09 3.63
CA LEU A 54 1.78 -9.60 2.28
C LEU A 54 2.89 -10.53 1.79
N ASP A 55 3.96 -10.71 2.58
CA ASP A 55 5.19 -11.41 2.19
C ASP A 55 5.71 -10.91 0.83
N CYS A 56 6.04 -9.62 0.78
CA CYS A 56 6.51 -8.94 -0.42
C CYS A 56 7.57 -7.89 -0.10
N LYS A 57 8.22 -7.35 -1.13
CA LYS A 57 9.21 -6.28 -0.99
C LYS A 57 8.56 -4.91 -1.18
N ILE A 58 9.31 -3.84 -0.85
CA ILE A 58 8.77 -2.48 -0.92
C ILE A 58 8.51 -2.04 -2.37
N GLU A 59 9.32 -2.50 -3.32
CA GLU A 59 9.15 -2.23 -4.75
C GLU A 59 7.90 -2.87 -5.37
N ASP A 60 7.29 -3.84 -4.68
CA ASP A 60 6.04 -4.50 -5.06
C ASP A 60 4.81 -3.69 -4.63
N ILE A 61 4.98 -2.71 -3.74
CA ILE A 61 3.86 -1.95 -3.15
C ILE A 61 3.96 -0.43 -3.36
N VAL A 62 5.15 0.10 -3.66
CA VAL A 62 5.40 1.53 -3.90
C VAL A 62 6.14 1.76 -5.21
N GLU A 63 5.78 2.83 -5.91
CA GLU A 63 6.54 3.39 -7.02
C GLU A 63 6.49 4.92 -6.99
N ILE A 64 7.44 5.57 -7.67
CA ILE A 64 7.44 7.02 -7.87
C ILE A 64 6.95 7.27 -9.30
N ILE A 65 5.89 8.06 -9.45
CA ILE A 65 5.34 8.46 -10.75
C ILE A 65 5.40 9.97 -10.91
N ASP A 66 5.41 10.44 -12.15
CA ASP A 66 5.31 11.86 -12.45
C ASP A 66 3.91 12.41 -12.14
N ASN A 67 3.79 13.74 -12.04
CA ASN A 67 2.52 14.36 -11.63
C ASN A 67 1.50 14.44 -12.77
N ASP A 68 1.92 14.15 -14.00
CA ASP A 68 1.10 14.19 -15.23
C ASP A 68 0.43 12.84 -15.56
N ASP A 69 0.62 11.82 -14.70
CA ASP A 69 -0.14 10.56 -14.68
C ASP A 69 -1.27 10.57 -13.62
#